data_AF-A0A897NG24-F1
#
_entry.id   AF-A0A897NG24-F1
#
_cell.length_a   1.000
_cell.length_b   1.000
_cell.length_c   1.000
_cell.angle_alpha   90.00
_cell.angle_beta   90.00
_cell.angle_gamma   90.00
#
_symmetry.space_group_name_H-M   'P 1'
#
loop_
_entity.id
_entity.type
_entity.pdbx_description
1 polymer ?
#
loop_
_entity_poly.entity_id
_entity_poly.type
_entity_poly.pdbx_seq_one_letter_code
_entity_poly.pdbx_strand_id
1 'polypeptide(L)'
;MTDIEPSNVPVYETDAERQMLWERNAGDGQPVLVIRNARRGWIVRYDLSHLDAELRPEAVQCLRDQVGDRRPYPTGTDPISQAEGVGGEAGPISGDLHESSERAARELAAYVSRFVFDREHWT
;
A
#
# COMPACT_ATOMS: atom_id res chain seq x y z
N MET A 1 -5.70 -12.17 12.97
CA MET A 1 -5.60 -10.81 12.42
C MET A 1 -4.67 -9.97 13.28
N THR A 2 -3.55 -9.55 12.69
CA THR A 2 -2.60 -8.62 13.31
C THR A 2 -2.91 -7.23 12.75
N ASP A 3 -3.74 -6.44 13.44
CA ASP A 3 -4.04 -5.06 13.04
C ASP A 3 -2.85 -4.18 13.48
N ILE A 4 -2.22 -3.48 12.54
CA ILE A 4 -1.14 -2.54 12.87
C ILE A 4 -1.79 -1.22 13.29
N GLU A 5 -1.49 -0.76 14.50
CA GLU A 5 -1.94 0.56 14.94
C GLU A 5 -1.40 1.65 13.97
N PRO A 6 -2.22 2.62 13.52
CA PRO A 6 -1.83 3.63 12.52
C PRO A 6 -0.52 4.39 12.84
N SER A 7 -0.24 4.58 14.12
CA SER A 7 0.97 5.18 14.68
C SER A 7 2.24 4.36 14.40
N ASN A 8 2.11 3.04 14.23
CA ASN A 8 3.22 2.09 14.12
C ASN A 8 3.68 1.83 12.69
N VAL A 9 2.99 2.39 11.68
CA VAL A 9 3.45 2.26 10.29
C VAL A 9 4.70 3.11 10.08
N PRO A 10 5.83 2.52 9.63
CA PRO A 10 7.06 3.26 9.42
C PRO A 10 6.92 4.34 8.36
N VAL A 11 7.51 5.51 8.62
CA VAL A 11 7.60 6.62 7.67
C VAL A 11 9.03 6.75 7.18
N TYR A 12 9.21 7.02 5.88
CA TYR A 12 10.51 7.34 5.30
C TYR A 12 10.42 8.56 4.38
N GLU A 13 11.55 9.24 4.19
CA GLU A 13 11.63 10.40 3.28
C GLU A 13 12.63 10.15 2.15
N THR A 14 13.66 9.35 2.43
CA THR A 14 14.78 9.09 1.54
C THR A 14 14.76 7.67 0.96
N ASP A 15 15.42 7.49 -0.19
CA ASP A 15 15.58 6.17 -0.80
C ASP A 15 16.45 5.21 0.04
N ALA A 16 17.38 5.74 0.84
CA ALA A 16 18.19 4.94 1.76
C ALA A 16 17.35 4.33 2.88
N GLU A 17 16.49 5.13 3.51
CA GLU A 17 15.54 4.65 4.52
C GLU A 17 14.54 3.65 3.93
N ARG A 18 14.06 3.92 2.71
CA ARG A 18 13.20 2.99 1.96
C ARG A 18 13.87 1.64 1.79
N GLN A 19 15.13 1.62 1.37
CA GLN A 19 15.89 0.39 1.15
C GLN A 19 16.08 -0.38 2.46
N MET A 20 16.47 0.30 3.54
CA MET A 20 16.63 -0.33 4.86
C MET A 20 15.32 -0.95 5.38
N LEU A 21 14.19 -0.27 5.20
CA LEU A 21 12.88 -0.80 5.59
C LEU A 21 12.51 -2.02 4.76
N TRP A 22 12.75 -1.99 3.45
CA TRP A 22 12.49 -3.13 2.58
C TRP A 22 13.35 -4.34 2.98
N GLU A 23 14.65 -4.15 3.15
CA GLU A 23 15.59 -5.22 3.53
C GLU A 23 15.23 -5.85 4.88
N ARG A 24 14.83 -5.04 5.85
CA ARG A 24 14.39 -5.53 7.16
C ARG A 24 13.15 -6.41 7.04
N ASN A 25 12.10 -5.93 6.38
CA ASN A 25 10.85 -6.69 6.23
C ASN A 25 11.08 -7.97 5.41
N ALA A 26 11.91 -7.89 4.37
CA ALA A 26 12.31 -9.05 3.59
C ALA A 26 13.08 -10.09 4.40
N GLY A 27 14.01 -9.65 5.25
CA GLY A 27 14.73 -10.53 6.18
C GLY A 27 13.82 -11.20 7.21
N ASP A 28 12.75 -10.51 7.63
CA ASP A 28 11.77 -11.01 8.59
C ASP A 28 10.64 -11.85 7.92
N GLY A 29 10.65 -11.98 6.59
CA GLY A 29 9.59 -12.65 5.83
C GLY A 29 8.22 -12.00 6.01
N GLN A 30 8.20 -10.68 6.17
CA GLN A 30 7.00 -9.87 6.39
C GLN A 30 6.72 -8.98 5.18
N PRO A 31 5.44 -8.76 4.83
CA PRO A 31 5.08 -7.77 3.84
C PRO A 31 5.66 -6.40 4.14
N VAL A 32 6.07 -5.67 3.12
CA VAL A 32 6.44 -4.27 3.30
C VAL A 32 5.16 -3.44 3.32
N LEU A 33 4.96 -2.65 4.37
CA LEU A 33 3.93 -1.62 4.44
C LEU A 33 4.53 -0.38 5.09
N VAL A 34 4.66 0.70 4.33
CA VAL A 34 5.37 1.91 4.74
C VAL A 34 4.71 3.15 4.18
N ILE A 35 5.00 4.30 4.80
CA ILE A 35 4.51 5.60 4.37
C ILE A 35 5.70 6.43 3.89
N ARG A 36 5.60 7.01 2.70
CA ARG A 36 6.55 7.99 2.20
C ARG A 36 6.05 9.40 2.49
N ASN A 37 6.88 10.22 3.14
CA ASN A 37 6.71 11.67 3.11
C ASN A 37 7.29 12.21 1.79
N ALA A 38 6.43 12.53 0.82
CA ALA A 38 6.84 13.08 -0.46
C ALA A 38 6.64 14.59 -0.48
N ARG A 39 7.38 15.29 -1.35
CA ARG A 39 7.31 16.76 -1.48
C ARG A 39 5.89 17.31 -1.76
N ARG A 40 4.98 16.48 -2.28
CA ARG A 40 3.62 16.87 -2.69
C ARG A 40 2.52 16.10 -1.96
N GLY A 41 2.83 15.42 -0.85
CA GLY A 41 1.85 14.66 -0.08
C GLY A 41 2.43 13.36 0.46
N TRP A 42 1.55 12.44 0.81
CA TRP A 42 1.90 11.21 1.49
C TRP A 42 1.56 10.03 0.60
N ILE A 43 2.42 9.01 0.59
CA ILE A 43 2.19 7.79 -0.21
C ILE A 43 2.25 6.58 0.72
N VAL A 44 1.15 5.85 0.84
CA VAL A 44 1.13 4.53 1.47
C VAL A 44 1.57 3.52 0.44
N ARG A 45 2.66 2.80 0.72
CA ARG A 45 3.21 1.77 -0.14
C ARG A 45 3.10 0.42 0.54
N TYR A 46 2.62 -0.58 -0.20
CA TYR A 46 2.81 -1.99 0.17
C TYR A 46 3.54 -2.76 -0.91
N ASP A 47 4.25 -3.81 -0.51
CA ASP A 47 4.99 -4.70 -1.41
C ASP A 47 5.09 -6.13 -0.84
N LEU A 48 4.67 -7.10 -1.65
CA LEU A 48 4.72 -8.54 -1.39
C LEU A 48 5.77 -9.27 -2.26
N SER A 49 6.51 -8.55 -3.11
CA SER A 49 7.33 -9.16 -4.17
C SER A 49 8.39 -10.13 -3.65
N HIS A 50 8.97 -9.85 -2.48
CA HIS A 50 9.98 -10.71 -1.88
C HIS A 50 9.42 -11.98 -1.23
N LEU A 51 8.09 -12.09 -1.10
CA LEU A 51 7.40 -13.23 -0.52
C LEU A 51 6.94 -14.25 -1.56
N ASP A 52 7.14 -13.96 -2.86
CA ASP A 52 6.60 -14.76 -3.97
C ASP A 52 5.08 -14.96 -3.83
N ALA A 53 4.39 -13.91 -3.36
CA ALA A 53 2.96 -13.90 -3.08
C ALA A 53 2.31 -12.67 -3.71
N GLU A 54 1.02 -12.79 -4.01
CA GLU A 54 0.21 -11.71 -4.50
C GLU A 54 -1.16 -11.70 -3.80
N LEU A 55 -1.74 -10.51 -3.66
CA LEU A 55 -3.11 -10.35 -3.19
C LEU A 55 -4.07 -10.95 -4.20
N ARG A 56 -5.07 -11.67 -3.69
CA ARG A 56 -6.18 -12.19 -4.45
C ARG A 56 -6.93 -11.07 -5.17
N PRO A 57 -7.51 -11.33 -6.36
CA PRO A 57 -8.28 -10.35 -7.11
C PRO A 57 -9.38 -9.67 -6.28
N GLU A 58 -10.06 -10.41 -5.40
CA GLU A 58 -11.12 -9.84 -4.56
C GLU A 58 -10.59 -8.84 -3.53
N ALA A 59 -9.41 -9.12 -2.94
CA ALA A 59 -8.75 -8.23 -2.00
C ALA A 59 -8.26 -6.95 -2.69
N VAL A 60 -7.69 -7.09 -3.90
CA VAL A 60 -7.27 -5.93 -4.72
C VAL A 60 -8.46 -5.06 -5.08
N GLN A 61 -9.58 -5.66 -5.50
CA GLN A 61 -10.79 -4.90 -5.83
C GLN A 61 -11.32 -4.14 -4.60
N CYS A 62 -11.40 -4.79 -3.44
CA CYS A 62 -11.83 -4.14 -2.20
C CYS A 62 -10.92 -2.96 -1.79
N LEU A 63 -9.60 -3.10 -1.98
CA LEU A 63 -8.65 -2.00 -1.78
C LEU A 63 -8.90 -0.84 -2.75
N ARG A 64 -9.14 -1.12 -4.03
CA ARG A 64 -9.42 -0.11 -5.06
C ARG A 64 -10.71 0.65 -4.78
N ASP A 65 -11.79 -0.06 -4.46
CA ASP A 65 -13.09 0.54 -4.14
C ASP A 65 -12.95 1.50 -2.96
N GLN A 66 -12.25 1.08 -1.90
CA GLN A 66 -12.08 1.89 -0.70
C GLN A 66 -11.20 3.14 -0.93
N VAL A 67 -10.16 3.02 -1.76
CA VAL A 67 -9.31 4.16 -2.15
C VAL A 67 -10.10 5.11 -3.06
N GLY A 68 -10.94 4.58 -3.95
CA GLY A 68 -11.85 5.34 -4.79
C GLY A 68 -12.84 6.17 -3.97
N ASP A 69 -13.49 5.57 -2.97
CA ASP A 69 -14.46 6.25 -2.09
C ASP A 69 -13.83 7.38 -1.25
N ARG A 70 -12.52 7.34 -1.01
CA ARG A 70 -11.79 8.37 -0.26
C ARG A 70 -11.36 9.55 -1.13
N ARG A 71 -11.42 9.45 -2.46
CA ARG A 71 -11.07 10.55 -3.36
C ARG A 71 -12.26 11.51 -3.53
N PRO A 72 -12.11 12.82 -3.23
CA PRO A 72 -13.18 13.80 -3.39
C PRO A 72 -13.47 14.20 -4.85
N TYR A 73 -12.82 13.59 -5.84
CA TYR A 73 -13.03 13.87 -7.26
C TYR A 73 -12.89 12.59 -8.10
N PRO A 74 -13.76 12.33 -9.09
CA PRO A 74 -13.61 11.19 -9.98
C PRO A 74 -12.37 11.41 -10.86
N THR A 75 -11.27 10.76 -10.51
CA THR A 75 -10.18 10.56 -11.47
C THR A 75 -10.70 9.57 -12.50
N GLY A 76 -11.08 10.09 -13.67
CA GLY A 76 -11.37 9.28 -14.85
C GLY A 76 -10.11 8.55 -15.28
N THR A 77 -9.84 7.43 -14.62
CA THR A 77 -8.79 6.49 -14.99
C THR A 77 -9.47 5.37 -15.75
N ASP A 78 -9.15 5.24 -17.03
CA ASP A 78 -9.72 4.24 -17.93
C ASP A 78 -9.51 2.80 -17.40
N PRO A 79 -10.44 1.86 -17.67
CA PRO A 79 -10.36 0.46 -17.20
C PRO A 79 -9.08 -0.27 -17.61
N ILE A 80 -8.38 0.21 -18.65
CA ILE A 80 -7.13 -0.36 -19.17
C ILE A 80 -5.93 0.03 -18.29
N SER A 81 -5.97 1.21 -17.65
CA SER A 81 -4.92 1.68 -16.73
C SER A 81 -4.90 0.92 -15.40
N GLN A 82 -5.93 0.12 -15.09
CA GLN A 82 -5.96 -0.80 -13.95
C GLN A 82 -5.08 -2.04 -14.14
N ALA A 83 -4.72 -2.38 -15.40
CA ALA A 83 -4.03 -3.63 -15.76
C ALA A 83 -2.54 -3.43 -16.08
N GLU A 84 -2.16 -2.26 -16.62
CA GLU A 84 -0.77 -1.94 -16.96
C GLU A 84 -0.15 -1.14 -15.80
N GLY A 85 0.54 -1.82 -14.87
CA GLY A 85 1.12 -1.26 -13.65
C GLY A 85 2.11 -0.10 -13.84
N VAL A 86 1.61 1.07 -14.23
CA VAL A 86 2.33 2.34 -14.38
C VAL A 86 1.39 3.47 -13.96
N GLY A 87 1.41 3.81 -12.67
CA GLY A 87 0.81 5.06 -12.17
C GLY A 87 -0.28 4.90 -11.11
N GLY A 88 0.12 4.49 -9.91
CA GLY A 88 -0.58 4.83 -8.67
C GLY A 88 -2.00 4.30 -8.50
N GLU A 89 -2.14 2.98 -8.32
CA GLU A 89 -3.32 2.38 -7.69
C GLU A 89 -3.02 0.95 -7.21
N ALA A 90 -3.82 0.43 -6.27
CA ALA A 90 -3.60 -0.86 -5.62
C ALA A 90 -3.45 -2.00 -6.64
N GLY A 91 -2.30 -2.67 -6.63
CA GLY A 91 -2.00 -3.84 -7.45
C GLY A 91 -1.89 -5.14 -6.63
N PRO A 92 -1.85 -6.30 -7.29
CA PRO A 92 -1.80 -7.59 -6.61
C PRO A 92 -0.49 -7.79 -5.81
N ILE A 93 0.65 -7.36 -6.34
CA ILE A 93 1.96 -7.53 -5.68
C ILE A 93 2.37 -6.29 -4.88
N SER A 94 2.12 -5.10 -5.43
CA SER A 94 2.48 -3.83 -4.81
C SER A 94 1.49 -2.74 -5.17
N GLY A 95 1.48 -1.66 -4.38
CA GLY A 95 0.62 -0.51 -4.63
C GLY A 95 1.17 0.75 -3.99
N ASP A 96 0.95 1.88 -4.66
CA ASP A 96 1.28 3.23 -4.21
C ASP A 96 -0.01 4.04 -4.10
N LEU A 97 -0.46 4.32 -2.86
CA LEU A 97 -1.73 4.97 -2.57
C LEU A 97 -1.50 6.38 -2.02
N HIS A 98 -2.02 7.37 -2.73
CA HIS A 98 -1.76 8.78 -2.43
C HIS A 98 -2.76 9.36 -1.43
N GLU A 99 -2.25 10.14 -0.48
CA GLU A 99 -3.02 10.84 0.53
C GLU A 99 -2.56 12.29 0.72
N SER A 100 -3.50 13.12 1.14
CA SER A 100 -3.30 14.57 1.28
C SER A 100 -2.64 14.98 2.60
N SER A 101 -2.63 14.11 3.60
CA SER A 101 -2.07 14.37 4.93
C SER A 101 -1.48 13.11 5.57
N GLU A 102 -0.54 13.28 6.50
CA GLU A 102 0.06 12.17 7.25
C GLU A 102 -1.00 11.35 7.98
N ARG A 103 -1.95 12.03 8.63
CA ARG A 103 -3.03 11.37 9.36
C ARG A 103 -3.85 10.47 8.45
N ALA A 104 -4.26 10.96 7.29
CA ALA A 104 -5.00 10.17 6.31
C ALA A 104 -4.15 8.99 5.78
N ALA A 105 -2.85 9.20 5.54
CA ALA A 105 -1.94 8.13 5.14
C ALA A 105 -1.80 7.05 6.20
N ARG A 106 -1.72 7.41 7.49
CA ARG A 106 -1.67 6.45 8.60
C ARG A 106 -2.97 5.65 8.73
N GLU A 107 -4.12 6.33 8.62
CA GLU A 107 -5.44 5.67 8.63
C GLU A 107 -5.58 4.71 7.43
N LEU A 108 -5.12 5.12 6.25
CA LEU A 108 -5.09 4.27 5.06
C LEU A 108 -4.14 3.09 5.23
N ALA A 109 -2.95 3.29 5.79
CA ALA A 109 -1.99 2.22 6.01
C ALA A 109 -2.52 1.18 7.01
N ALA A 110 -3.13 1.60 8.12
CA ALA A 110 -3.75 0.65 9.06
C ALA A 110 -4.84 -0.18 8.37
N TYR A 111 -5.68 0.44 7.53
CA TYR A 111 -6.65 -0.30 6.73
C TYR A 111 -5.99 -1.30 5.76
N VAL A 112 -4.99 -0.87 4.99
CA VAL A 112 -4.25 -1.73 4.04
C VAL A 112 -3.59 -2.90 4.77
N SER A 113 -3.13 -2.70 6.01
CA SER A 113 -2.49 -3.75 6.80
C SER A 113 -3.38 -4.98 6.98
N ARG A 114 -4.71 -4.81 7.04
CA ARG A 114 -5.68 -5.92 7.15
C ARG A 114 -5.68 -6.85 5.95
N PHE A 115 -5.35 -6.32 4.77
CA PHE A 115 -5.25 -7.10 3.53
C PHE A 115 -3.85 -7.68 3.37
N VAL A 116 -2.85 -6.82 3.57
CA VAL A 116 -1.46 -7.13 3.25
C VAL A 116 -0.86 -8.12 4.24
N PHE A 117 -1.22 -8.10 5.53
CA PHE A 117 -0.67 -9.04 6.52
C PHE A 117 -1.51 -10.31 6.72
N ASP A 118 -2.71 -10.38 6.14
CA ASP A 118 -3.54 -11.57 6.24
C ASP A 118 -3.32 -12.49 5.03
N ARG A 119 -2.71 -13.65 5.28
CA ARG A 119 -2.40 -14.64 4.25
C ARG A 119 -3.65 -15.24 3.61
N GLU A 120 -4.83 -15.14 4.23
CA GLU A 120 -6.08 -15.56 3.58
C GLU A 120 -6.40 -14.72 2.33
N HIS A 121 -5.83 -13.51 2.25
CA HIS A 121 -5.93 -12.64 1.09
C HIS A 121 -4.85 -12.90 0.03
N TRP A 122 -3.95 -13.87 0.22
CA TRP A 122 -2.87 -14.16 -0.73
C TRP A 122 -3.19 -15.38 -1.61
N THR A 123 -2.57 -15.47 -2.79
CA THR A 123 -2.54 -16.67 -3.64
C THR A 123 -1.20 -17.38 -3.57
#